data_AF-A0A2X3H340-F1
#
_entry.id   AF-A0A2X3H340-F1
#
_cell.length_a   1.000
_cell.length_b   1.000
_cell.length_c   1.000
_cell.angle_alpha   90.00
_cell.angle_beta   90.00
_cell.angle_gamma   90.00
#
_symmetry.space_group_name_H-M   'P 1'
#
loop_
_entity.id
_entity.type
_entity.pdbx_description
1 polymer ?
#
loop_
_entity_poly.entity_id
_entity_poly.type
_entity_poly.pdbx_seq_one_letter_code
_entity_poly.pdbx_strand_id
1 'polypeptide(L)'
;MQEVAQYLASLSGKAVVINIFAGHADAVSRRRSWRNCSTNCWPATRGARLFCSITARDPHPAAPEVVINPFNTLHHAMALIAQAELIISPDTSVVHMAAAWNKPLIAVYKDVLLNNRLWAPGYDNARQIIVKCGKVHQHRGLVDRIIAALPETL
;
A
#
# COMPACT_ATOMS: atom_id res chain seq x y z
N MET A 1 -7.35 17.53 -7.83
CA MET A 1 -5.89 17.37 -7.63
C MET A 1 -5.35 18.32 -6.58
N GLN A 2 -5.54 19.65 -6.72
CA GLN A 2 -5.05 20.64 -5.75
C GLN A 2 -5.55 20.40 -4.32
N GLU A 3 -6.79 19.92 -4.15
CA GLU A 3 -7.33 19.49 -2.87
C GLU A 3 -6.51 18.35 -2.22
N VAL A 4 -6.02 17.38 -3.00
CA VAL A 4 -5.14 16.33 -2.49
C VAL A 4 -3.80 16.89 -2.07
N ALA A 5 -3.21 17.78 -2.88
CA ALA A 5 -1.95 18.42 -2.53
C ALA A 5 -2.07 19.26 -1.24
N GLN A 6 -3.16 20.03 -1.10
CA GLN A 6 -3.46 20.79 0.13
C GLN A 6 -3.68 19.88 1.33
N TYR A 7 -4.42 18.78 1.15
CA TYR A 7 -4.62 17.79 2.20
C TYR A 7 -3.29 17.17 2.63
N LEU A 8 -2.46 16.73 1.70
CA LEU A 8 -1.14 16.17 2.02
C LEU A 8 -0.23 17.20 2.69
N ALA A 9 -0.24 18.46 2.23
CA ALA A 9 0.53 19.55 2.84
C ALA A 9 0.05 19.91 4.26
N SER A 10 -1.21 19.62 4.60
CA SER A 10 -1.74 19.79 5.96
C SER A 10 -1.24 18.71 6.93
N LEU A 11 -0.68 17.62 6.40
CA LEU A 11 -0.11 16.53 7.18
C LEU A 11 1.40 16.72 7.32
N SER A 12 1.95 16.33 8.47
CA SER A 12 3.40 16.30 8.66
C SER A 12 3.99 14.96 8.22
N GLY A 13 5.11 15.00 7.49
CA GLY A 13 5.88 13.81 7.10
C GLY A 13 5.66 13.37 5.65
N LYS A 14 6.25 12.24 5.27
CA LYS A 14 6.16 11.71 3.90
C LYS A 14 4.84 10.98 3.65
N ALA A 15 4.30 11.12 2.45
CA ALA A 15 3.08 10.42 2.04
C ALA A 15 3.41 8.99 1.60
N VAL A 16 3.05 8.00 2.42
CA VAL A 16 3.09 6.58 2.03
C VAL A 16 1.67 6.14 1.71
N VAL A 17 1.44 5.39 0.64
CA VAL A 17 0.12 4.89 0.28
C VAL A 17 0.07 3.39 0.47
N ILE A 18 -0.75 2.92 1.40
CA ILE A 18 -0.97 1.49 1.62
C ILE A 18 -2.38 1.11 1.16
N ASN A 19 -2.47 0.38 0.05
CA ASN A 19 -3.71 -0.26 -0.38
C ASN A 19 -3.83 -1.63 0.32
N ILE A 20 -4.96 -1.85 1.01
CA ILE A 20 -5.21 -3.10 1.75
C ILE A 20 -6.26 -4.01 1.10
N PHE A 21 -6.83 -3.61 -0.04
CA PHE A 21 -7.86 -4.37 -0.74
C PHE A 21 -7.28 -5.08 -1.95
N ALA A 22 -7.77 -6.28 -2.24
CA ALA A 22 -7.66 -6.90 -3.56
C ALA A 22 -9.04 -7.35 -4.04
N GLY A 23 -9.32 -7.26 -5.35
CA GLY A 23 -10.65 -7.40 -5.95
C GLY A 23 -11.28 -8.81 -5.93
N HIS A 24 -10.81 -9.72 -5.08
CA HIS A 24 -11.35 -11.08 -4.95
C HIS A 24 -11.78 -11.35 -3.51
N ALA A 25 -12.86 -12.12 -3.32
CA ALA A 25 -13.43 -12.44 -2.00
C ALA A 25 -12.44 -13.14 -1.04
N ASP A 26 -11.33 -13.68 -1.54
CA ASP A 26 -10.24 -14.23 -0.72
C ASP A 26 -9.24 -13.20 -0.16
N ALA A 27 -9.34 -11.94 -0.59
CA ALA A 27 -8.53 -10.83 -0.09
C ALA A 27 -9.20 -10.04 1.04
N VAL A 28 -10.44 -10.37 1.37
CA VAL A 28 -11.20 -9.82 2.49
C VAL A 28 -11.41 -10.94 3.51
N SER A 29 -10.45 -11.16 4.41
CA SER A 29 -10.76 -11.90 5.64
C SER A 29 -10.09 -11.26 6.84
N ARG A 30 -10.94 -10.50 7.54
CA ARG A 30 -10.82 -9.95 8.90
C ARG A 30 -9.59 -9.10 9.20
N ARG A 31 -9.79 -7.78 9.09
CA ARG A 31 -9.54 -6.67 10.07
C ARG A 31 -8.33 -6.70 11.03
N ARG A 32 -7.60 -7.80 11.24
CA ARG A 32 -6.52 -8.01 12.23
C ARG A 32 -5.12 -8.07 11.61
N SER A 33 -4.93 -8.71 10.46
CA SER A 33 -3.58 -8.91 9.91
C SER A 33 -3.00 -7.66 9.25
N TRP A 34 -3.80 -6.90 8.48
CA TRP A 34 -3.39 -5.59 7.98
C TRP A 34 -3.33 -4.54 9.09
N ARG A 35 -4.06 -4.72 10.21
CA ARG A 35 -3.82 -3.94 11.43
C ARG A 35 -2.41 -4.21 11.96
N ASN A 36 -2.00 -5.47 12.08
CA ASN A 36 -0.64 -5.81 12.49
C ASN A 36 0.42 -5.31 11.49
N CYS A 37 0.16 -5.29 10.17
CA CYS A 37 1.05 -4.64 9.21
C CYS A 37 1.12 -3.12 9.45
N SER A 38 -0.03 -2.46 9.65
CA SER A 38 -0.08 -1.03 9.96
C SER A 38 0.52 -0.68 11.33
N THR A 39 0.63 -1.63 12.27
CA THR A 39 1.20 -1.41 13.60
C THR A 39 2.67 -1.82 13.68
N ASN A 40 3.10 -2.87 12.96
CA ASN A 40 4.49 -3.37 12.98
C ASN A 40 5.38 -2.82 11.86
N CYS A 41 4.84 -2.43 10.69
CA CYS A 41 5.61 -1.71 9.69
C CYS A 41 5.82 -0.23 10.10
N TRP A 42 5.04 0.25 11.07
CA TRP A 42 4.97 1.65 11.50
C TRP A 42 6.24 2.20 12.17
N PRO A 43 6.94 1.46 13.05
CA PRO A 43 8.14 1.98 13.69
C PRO A 43 9.29 2.23 12.69
N ALA A 44 9.24 1.59 11.52
CA ALA A 44 10.28 1.71 10.50
C ALA A 44 10.09 2.91 9.57
N THR A 45 8.90 3.49 9.47
CA THR A 45 8.60 4.55 8.49
C THR A 45 8.90 5.98 8.98
N ARG A 46 9.56 6.17 10.13
CA ARG A 46 10.13 7.46 10.62
C ARG A 46 9.26 8.70 10.35
N GLY A 47 7.94 8.60 10.56
CA GLY A 47 7.01 9.72 10.39
C GLY A 47 6.27 9.78 9.04
N ALA A 48 6.28 8.73 8.22
CA ALA A 48 5.45 8.68 7.03
C ALA A 48 3.97 8.47 7.38
N ARG A 49 3.08 9.31 6.85
CA ARG A 49 1.66 9.38 7.22
C ARG A 49 0.77 9.41 5.99
N LEU A 50 0.29 8.25 5.56
CA LEU A 50 -1.00 8.12 4.87
C LEU A 50 -1.41 6.64 4.77
N PHE A 51 -2.70 6.36 4.95
CA PHE A 51 -3.31 5.08 4.67
C PHE A 51 -4.44 5.31 3.66
N CYS A 52 -4.27 4.77 2.45
CA CYS A 52 -5.25 4.94 1.39
C CYS A 52 -5.95 3.61 1.13
N SER A 53 -7.07 3.42 1.81
CA SER A 53 -8.12 2.56 1.29
C SER A 53 -8.78 3.28 0.12
N ILE A 54 -8.65 2.73 -1.08
CA ILE A 54 -9.27 3.26 -2.30
C ILE A 54 -10.79 3.00 -2.34
N THR A 55 -11.31 2.08 -1.51
CA THR A 55 -12.69 1.57 -1.65
C THR A 55 -13.49 1.37 -0.35
N ALA A 56 -12.91 1.52 0.84
CA ALA A 56 -13.64 1.26 2.10
C ALA A 56 -13.72 2.46 3.04
N ARG A 57 -14.96 2.73 3.47
CA ARG A 57 -15.40 3.79 4.39
C ARG A 57 -15.11 3.52 5.87
N ASP A 58 -14.30 2.52 6.20
CA ASP A 58 -14.14 2.16 7.61
C ASP A 58 -12.77 1.54 7.96
N PRO A 59 -11.79 2.39 8.32
CA PRO A 59 -10.70 1.95 9.18
C PRO A 59 -10.71 2.80 10.46
N HIS A 60 -11.01 2.20 11.61
CA HIS A 60 -10.58 2.79 12.89
C HIS A 60 -9.05 2.98 12.84
N PRO A 61 -8.52 4.22 12.90
CA PRO A 61 -7.08 4.45 12.78
C PRO A 61 -6.37 3.69 13.90
N ALA A 62 -5.37 2.90 13.53
CA ALA A 62 -4.62 2.07 14.47
C ALA A 62 -3.59 2.88 15.28
N ALA A 63 -3.26 4.09 14.81
CA ALA A 63 -2.33 5.03 15.41
C ALA A 63 -2.67 6.46 14.93
N PRO A 64 -2.34 7.52 15.69
CA PRO A 64 -2.66 8.91 15.31
C PRO A 64 -1.96 9.38 14.03
N GLU A 65 -0.88 8.72 13.63
CA GLU A 65 -0.14 9.05 12.42
C GLU A 65 -0.70 8.35 11.16
N VAL A 66 -1.65 7.43 11.33
CA VAL A 66 -2.37 6.75 10.24
C VAL A 66 -3.63 7.54 9.91
N VAL A 67 -3.64 8.23 8.77
CA VAL A 67 -4.82 8.96 8.28
C VAL A 67 -5.52 8.17 7.18
N ILE A 68 -6.85 8.22 7.18
CA ILE A 68 -7.68 7.53 6.20
C ILE A 68 -7.91 8.49 5.04
N ASN A 69 -7.73 8.01 3.80
CA ASN A 69 -8.10 8.76 2.61
C ASN A 69 -9.54 9.32 2.73
N PRO A 70 -9.72 10.65 2.78
CA PRO A 70 -11.03 11.26 2.93
C PRO A 70 -11.81 11.35 1.60
N PHE A 71 -11.16 11.04 0.47
CA PHE A 71 -11.72 11.21 -0.85
C PHE A 71 -12.35 9.92 -1.39
N ASN A 72 -13.39 10.07 -2.22
CA ASN A 72 -14.22 8.96 -2.68
C ASN A 72 -14.25 8.79 -4.21
N THR A 73 -13.32 9.40 -4.95
CA THR A 73 -13.25 9.26 -6.42
C THR A 73 -11.92 8.69 -6.88
N LEU A 74 -11.94 8.02 -8.04
CA LEU A 74 -10.74 7.48 -8.68
C LEU A 74 -9.69 8.56 -8.95
N HIS A 75 -10.12 9.77 -9.32
CA HIS A 75 -9.21 10.89 -9.57
C HIS A 75 -8.41 11.29 -8.33
N HIS A 76 -9.03 11.28 -7.15
CA HIS A 76 -8.31 11.54 -5.89
C HIS A 76 -7.37 10.39 -5.53
N ALA A 77 -7.76 9.14 -5.78
CA ALA A 77 -6.87 8.01 -5.57
C ALA A 77 -5.60 8.10 -6.44
N MET A 78 -5.77 8.40 -7.73
CA MET A 78 -4.65 8.64 -8.64
C MET A 78 -3.78 9.81 -8.18
N ALA A 79 -4.40 10.88 -7.67
CA ALA A 79 -3.69 12.04 -7.10
C ALA A 79 -2.80 11.67 -5.91
N LEU A 80 -3.31 10.82 -5.01
CA LEU A 80 -2.58 10.35 -3.83
C LEU A 80 -1.41 9.46 -4.26
N ILE A 81 -1.64 8.55 -5.21
CA ILE A 81 -0.61 7.69 -5.80
C ILE A 81 0.49 8.54 -6.45
N ALA A 82 0.13 9.53 -7.24
CA ALA A 82 1.07 10.42 -7.93
C ALA A 82 1.90 11.29 -6.98
N GLN A 83 1.44 11.52 -5.75
CA GLN A 83 2.16 12.31 -4.74
C GLN A 83 2.81 11.46 -3.65
N ALA A 84 2.60 10.14 -3.67
CA ALA A 84 3.21 9.23 -2.72
C ALA A 84 4.73 9.12 -2.93
N GLU A 85 5.44 8.98 -1.82
CA GLU A 85 6.87 8.67 -1.72
C GLU A 85 7.11 7.16 -1.73
N LEU A 86 6.11 6.37 -1.33
CA LEU A 86 6.10 4.91 -1.44
C LEU A 86 4.67 4.41 -1.53
N ILE A 87 4.49 3.37 -2.31
CA ILE A 87 3.24 2.65 -2.43
C ILE A 87 3.45 1.21 -1.95
N ILE A 88 2.52 0.71 -1.16
CA ILE A 88 2.44 -0.70 -0.77
C ILE A 88 1.07 -1.20 -1.19
N SER A 89 1.02 -2.23 -2.03
CA SER A 89 -0.25 -2.77 -2.50
C SER A 89 -0.15 -4.29 -2.70
N PRO A 90 -1.22 -5.05 -2.45
CA PRO A 90 -1.37 -6.34 -3.09
C PRO A 90 -1.48 -6.18 -4.62
N ASP A 91 -1.43 -7.30 -5.33
CA ASP A 91 -1.71 -7.39 -6.76
C ASP A 91 -3.10 -6.81 -7.13
N THR A 92 -3.12 -5.55 -7.55
CA THR A 92 -4.30 -4.78 -7.96
C THR A 92 -3.95 -3.71 -8.97
N SER A 93 -4.97 -3.00 -9.48
CA SER A 93 -4.78 -1.83 -10.34
C SER A 93 -3.87 -0.74 -9.77
N VAL A 94 -3.72 -0.63 -8.43
CA VAL A 94 -2.79 0.34 -7.80
C VAL A 94 -1.35 0.07 -8.21
N VAL A 95 -0.96 -1.19 -8.38
CA VAL A 95 0.40 -1.56 -8.85
C VAL A 95 0.69 -0.92 -10.20
N HIS A 96 -0.27 -0.98 -11.12
CA HIS A 96 -0.11 -0.43 -12.47
C HIS A 96 -0.24 1.10 -12.49
N MET A 97 -1.08 1.69 -11.62
CA MET A 97 -1.08 3.14 -11.43
C MET A 97 0.26 3.65 -10.89
N ALA A 98 0.87 2.94 -9.94
CA ALA A 98 2.20 3.29 -9.41
C ALA A 98 3.28 3.25 -10.50
N ALA A 99 3.23 2.24 -11.37
CA ALA A 99 4.12 2.10 -12.53
C ALA A 99 4.02 3.29 -13.49
N ALA A 100 2.81 3.79 -13.75
CA ALA A 100 2.59 4.94 -14.64
C ALA A 100 3.32 6.22 -14.18
N TRP A 101 3.57 6.37 -12.87
CA TRP A 101 4.34 7.47 -12.28
C TRP A 101 5.75 7.06 -11.81
N ASN A 102 6.21 5.85 -12.13
CA ASN A 102 7.50 5.31 -11.68
C ASN A 102 7.74 5.42 -10.16
N LYS A 103 6.68 5.23 -9.37
CA LYS A 103 6.72 5.41 -7.91
C LYS A 103 7.45 4.29 -7.20
N PRO A 104 8.19 4.55 -6.10
CA PRO A 104 8.67 3.48 -5.24
C PRO A 104 7.50 2.59 -4.82
N LEU A 105 7.61 1.28 -5.08
CA LEU A 105 6.51 0.34 -4.89
C LEU A 105 6.99 -0.95 -4.24
N ILE A 106 6.23 -1.42 -3.24
CA ILE A 106 6.30 -2.78 -2.72
C ILE A 106 4.97 -3.46 -3.07
N ALA A 107 5.04 -4.43 -3.98
CA ALA A 107 3.86 -5.12 -4.49
C ALA A 107 3.82 -6.56 -3.96
N VAL A 108 2.75 -6.93 -3.27
CA VAL A 108 2.62 -8.24 -2.61
C VAL A 108 1.73 -9.18 -3.42
N TYR A 109 2.30 -10.28 -3.88
CA TYR A 109 1.59 -11.25 -4.73
C TYR A 109 1.48 -12.61 -4.04
N LYS A 110 0.38 -13.32 -4.31
CA LYS A 110 0.34 -14.77 -4.09
C LYS A 110 1.28 -15.47 -5.07
N ASP A 111 1.87 -16.58 -4.66
CA ASP A 111 2.70 -17.43 -5.52
C ASP A 111 1.83 -18.13 -6.57
N VAL A 112 1.66 -17.45 -7.72
CA VAL A 112 0.93 -17.90 -8.89
C VAL A 112 1.79 -17.51 -10.09
N LEU A 113 2.70 -18.41 -10.48
CA LEU A 113 3.81 -18.15 -11.40
C LEU A 113 3.41 -17.32 -12.64
N LEU A 114 2.36 -17.73 -13.36
CA LEU A 114 1.92 -17.04 -14.57
C LEU A 114 1.42 -15.63 -14.27
N ASN A 115 0.63 -15.47 -13.21
CA ASN A 115 0.11 -14.18 -12.76
C ASN A 115 1.25 -13.25 -12.31
N ASN A 116 2.21 -13.77 -11.56
CA ASN A 116 3.35 -13.00 -11.08
C ASN A 116 4.21 -12.45 -12.21
N ARG A 117 4.28 -13.16 -13.34
CA ARG A 117 5.03 -12.73 -14.53
C ARG A 117 4.23 -11.77 -15.41
N LEU A 118 2.96 -12.07 -15.68
CA LEU A 118 2.11 -11.28 -16.57
C LEU A 118 1.75 -9.93 -15.97
N TRP A 119 1.48 -9.89 -14.66
CA TRP A 119 1.02 -8.70 -13.94
C TRP A 119 2.09 -8.14 -13.02
N ALA A 120 3.36 -8.48 -13.24
CA ALA A 120 4.47 -7.84 -12.54
C ALA A 120 4.41 -6.31 -12.75
N PRO A 121 4.88 -5.51 -11.77
CA PRO A 121 4.95 -4.05 -11.94
C PRO A 121 5.74 -3.63 -13.18
N GLY A 122 6.82 -4.35 -13.50
CA GLY A 122 7.57 -4.18 -14.76
C GLY A 122 8.48 -2.94 -14.83
N TYR A 123 8.91 -2.40 -13.69
CA TYR A 123 9.82 -1.24 -13.63
C TYR A 123 10.78 -1.32 -12.42
N ASP A 124 11.93 -0.65 -12.52
CA ASP A 124 13.07 -0.80 -11.60
C ASP A 124 12.78 -0.35 -10.16
N ASN A 125 11.91 0.65 -10.00
CA ASN A 125 11.57 1.22 -8.70
C ASN A 125 10.47 0.43 -7.97
N ALA A 126 10.13 -0.77 -8.48
CA ALA A 126 9.21 -1.70 -7.84
C ALA A 126 9.91 -2.95 -7.32
N ARG A 127 9.46 -3.41 -6.14
CA ARG A 127 9.85 -4.67 -5.53
C ARG A 127 8.64 -5.58 -5.43
N GLN A 128 8.72 -6.75 -6.05
CA GLN A 128 7.68 -7.78 -5.96
C GLN A 128 7.99 -8.76 -4.81
N ILE A 129 7.10 -8.85 -3.84
CA ILE A 129 7.16 -9.82 -2.75
C ILE A 129 6.18 -10.94 -3.03
N ILE A 130 6.70 -12.13 -3.35
CA ILE A 130 5.87 -13.32 -3.57
C ILE A 130 5.71 -14.10 -2.27
N VAL A 131 4.46 -14.42 -1.90
CA VAL A 131 4.13 -15.21 -0.70
C VAL A 131 3.46 -16.53 -1.06
N LYS A 132 4.01 -17.62 -0.49
CA LYS A 132 3.42 -18.96 -0.53
C LYS A 132 2.40 -19.09 0.60
N CYS A 133 1.14 -18.79 0.34
CA CYS A 133 0.06 -18.94 1.32
C CYS A 133 -1.31 -18.99 0.65
N GLY A 134 -2.28 -19.67 1.27
CA GLY A 134 -3.67 -19.64 0.82
C GLY A 134 -4.26 -18.21 0.86
N LYS A 135 -4.01 -17.49 1.97
CA LYS A 135 -4.37 -16.06 2.11
C LYS A 135 -3.16 -15.23 2.54
N VAL A 136 -2.87 -14.16 1.78
CA VAL A 136 -1.71 -13.26 1.97
C VAL A 136 -1.58 -12.75 3.41
N HIS A 137 -2.71 -12.37 3.99
CA HIS A 137 -2.76 -11.84 5.36
C HIS A 137 -2.46 -12.89 6.44
N GLN A 138 -2.38 -14.18 6.12
CA GLN A 138 -2.07 -15.25 7.09
C GLN A 138 -0.58 -15.60 7.10
N HIS A 139 0.22 -15.01 6.19
CA HIS A 139 1.63 -15.30 6.09
C HIS A 139 2.41 -14.70 7.27
N ARG A 140 2.92 -15.56 8.16
CA ARG A 140 3.83 -15.18 9.23
C ARG A 140 5.11 -14.57 8.63
N GLY A 141 5.52 -13.39 9.08
CA GLY A 141 6.71 -12.70 8.56
C GLY A 141 6.51 -11.88 7.29
N LEU A 142 5.27 -11.69 6.80
CA LEU A 142 5.02 -10.77 5.68
C LEU A 142 5.45 -9.33 6.03
N VAL A 143 5.15 -8.90 7.25
CA VAL A 143 5.55 -7.58 7.76
C VAL A 143 7.06 -7.41 7.71
N ASP A 144 7.82 -8.38 8.20
CA ASP A 144 9.28 -8.32 8.22
C ASP A 144 9.85 -8.23 6.81
N ARG A 145 9.25 -8.94 5.85
CA ARG A 145 9.63 -8.85 4.43
C ARG A 145 9.31 -7.49 3.82
N ILE A 146 8.18 -6.88 4.20
CA ILE A 146 7.84 -5.51 3.77
C ILE A 146 8.84 -4.51 4.35
N ILE A 147 9.16 -4.62 5.65
CA ILE A 147 10.14 -3.76 6.32
C ILE A 147 11.52 -3.88 5.66
N ALA A 148 11.98 -5.10 5.39
CA ALA A 148 13.23 -5.35 4.70
C ALA A 148 13.24 -4.83 3.25
N ALA A 149 12.07 -4.66 2.64
CA ALA A 149 11.90 -4.14 1.29
C ALA A 149 11.70 -2.62 1.25
N LEU A 150 11.68 -1.91 2.38
CA LEU A 150 11.60 -0.45 2.38
C LEU A 150 12.85 0.16 1.70
N PRO A 151 12.70 1.27 0.98
CA PRO A 151 13.84 2.03 0.49
C PRO A 151 14.54 2.75 1.65
N GLU A 152 15.87 2.91 1.57
CA GLU A 152 16.68 3.54 2.64
C GLU A 152 16.37 5.04 2.82
N THR A 153 15.86 5.67 1.78
CA THR A 153 15.58 7.11 1.71
C THR A 153 14.19 7.47 2.23
N LEU A 154 13.45 6.54 2.86
CA LEU A 154 12.13 6.80 3.42
C LEU A 154 12.20 7.60 4.72
#